data_AF-A0A3M6ZC90-F1
#
_entry.id   AF-A0A3M6ZC90-F1
#
_cell.length_a   1.000
_cell.length_b   1.000
_cell.length_c   1.000
_cell.angle_alpha   90.00
_cell.angle_beta   90.00
_cell.angle_gamma   90.00
#
_symmetry.space_group_name_H-M   'P 1'
#
loop_
_entity.id
_entity.type
_entity.pdbx_description
1 polymer ?
#
loop_
_entity_poly.entity_id
_entity_poly.type
_entity_poly.pdbx_seq_one_letter_code
_entity_poly.pdbx_strand_id
1 'polypeptide(L)'
;MALELSFMEEDDIPTFAAVEAAAMAGWSVARAMDMASQGGEPRQAMVERWAREGFRNDSQQVFLKATDTELGELVAAALWRFELADEIADGASLVPARDAAVEPQGQPHPVPDVMAAMGKIWEAFKSEFVGGQAFANLSILVTHPHHQRRGAASMLVRWGCGKADERDMVAALMATEAGVGVYLRHDFQVLNETVLDLRPYGVDASDLRIGMLRRPMSRERWS
;
A
#
# COMPACT_ATOMS: atom_id res chain seq x y z
N MET A 1 22.67 -5.25 14.07
CA MET A 1 21.65 -4.57 13.27
C MET A 1 20.31 -5.25 13.46
N ALA A 2 19.56 -4.80 14.46
CA ALA A 2 18.23 -5.34 14.76
C ALA A 2 17.17 -4.42 14.12
N LEU A 3 16.36 -4.99 13.24
CA LEU A 3 15.15 -4.37 12.73
C LEU A 3 13.98 -4.93 13.53
N GLU A 4 13.06 -4.08 13.95
CA GLU A 4 11.86 -4.48 14.68
C GLU A 4 10.60 -4.05 13.93
N LEU A 5 9.59 -4.93 13.90
CA LEU A 5 8.27 -4.65 13.35
C LEU A 5 7.33 -4.22 14.46
N SER A 6 6.57 -3.15 14.25
CA SER A 6 5.48 -2.73 15.12
C SER A 6 4.35 -2.10 14.30
N PHE A 7 3.18 -1.93 14.93
CA PHE A 7 2.11 -1.15 14.33
C PHE A 7 2.49 0.33 14.33
N MET A 8 2.05 1.03 13.30
CA MET A 8 2.21 2.48 13.24
C MET A 8 1.14 3.16 14.11
N GLU A 9 1.54 4.21 14.80
CA GLU A 9 0.69 5.08 15.63
C GLU A 9 0.49 6.43 14.92
N GLU A 10 -0.51 7.22 15.34
CA GLU A 10 -0.78 8.52 14.70
C GLU A 10 0.42 9.49 14.79
N ASP A 11 1.25 9.36 15.83
CA ASP A 11 2.47 10.14 16.04
C ASP A 11 3.62 9.76 15.08
N ASP A 12 3.58 8.58 14.45
CA ASP A 12 4.57 8.17 13.46
C ASP A 12 4.33 8.81 12.08
N ILE A 13 3.14 9.35 11.83
CA ILE A 13 2.70 9.81 10.51
C ILE A 13 3.68 10.81 9.87
N PRO A 14 4.21 11.84 10.57
CA PRO A 14 5.17 12.75 9.97
C PRO A 14 6.45 12.05 9.51
N THR A 15 6.97 11.11 10.31
CA THR A 15 8.17 10.34 9.98
C THR A 15 7.90 9.39 8.82
N PHE A 16 6.75 8.71 8.82
CA PHE A 16 6.30 7.88 7.70
C PHE A 16 6.23 8.69 6.40
N ALA A 17 5.62 9.87 6.43
CA ALA A 17 5.49 10.73 5.25
C ALA A 17 6.85 11.19 4.72
N ALA A 18 7.82 11.47 5.60
CA ALA A 18 9.18 11.79 5.19
C ALA A 18 9.88 10.58 4.54
N VAL A 19 9.73 9.38 5.09
CA VAL A 19 10.28 8.14 4.51
C VAL A 19 9.67 7.83 3.15
N GLU A 20 8.35 8.02 3.03
CA GLU A 20 7.59 7.83 1.79
C GLU A 20 8.06 8.79 0.70
N ALA A 21 8.12 10.09 1.02
CA ALA A 21 8.60 11.11 0.10
C ALA A 21 10.05 10.84 -0.34
N ALA A 22 10.93 10.45 0.59
CA ALA A 22 12.32 10.10 0.29
C ALA A 22 12.43 8.84 -0.60
N ALA A 23 11.61 7.82 -0.35
CA ALA A 23 11.58 6.60 -1.14
C ALA A 23 11.07 6.84 -2.57
N MET A 24 10.15 7.80 -2.74
CA MET A 24 9.48 8.08 -4.01
C MET A 24 10.07 9.27 -4.78
N ALA A 25 11.03 10.03 -4.22
CA ALA A 25 11.57 11.24 -4.83
C ALA A 25 12.08 11.08 -6.27
N GLY A 26 12.58 9.89 -6.63
CA GLY A 26 13.07 9.57 -7.98
C GLY A 26 12.02 9.02 -8.94
N TRP A 27 10.78 8.82 -8.50
CA TRP A 27 9.75 8.09 -9.27
C TRP A 27 8.92 9.05 -10.12
N SER A 28 8.70 8.69 -11.38
CA SER A 28 7.92 9.47 -12.33
C SER A 28 6.46 9.62 -11.91
N VAL A 29 5.84 8.57 -11.35
CA VAL A 29 4.49 8.70 -10.76
C VAL A 29 4.43 9.69 -9.60
N ALA A 30 5.47 9.76 -8.75
CA ALA A 30 5.50 10.71 -7.64
C ALA A 30 5.54 12.16 -8.16
N ARG A 31 6.38 12.41 -9.17
CA ARG A 31 6.42 13.70 -9.87
C ARG A 31 5.08 14.05 -10.52
N ALA A 32 4.37 13.07 -11.10
CA ALA A 32 3.05 13.29 -11.68
C ALA A 32 2.00 13.65 -10.61
N MET A 33 2.07 13.04 -9.42
CA MET A 33 1.21 13.41 -8.28
C MET A 33 1.49 14.85 -7.83
N ASP A 34 2.77 15.24 -7.72
CA ASP A 34 3.17 16.59 -7.32
C ASP A 34 2.66 17.63 -8.32
N MET A 35 2.76 17.35 -9.63
CA MET A 35 2.26 18.23 -10.70
C MET A 35 0.72 18.34 -10.71
N ALA A 36 0.03 17.25 -10.35
CA ALA A 36 -1.43 17.19 -10.32
C ALA A 36 -2.03 17.74 -9.01
N SER A 37 -1.22 17.96 -7.98
CA SER A 37 -1.63 18.59 -6.71
C SER A 37 -2.05 20.04 -6.95
N GLN A 38 -3.35 20.26 -7.11
CA GLN A 38 -3.92 21.58 -7.32
C GLN A 38 -3.79 22.42 -6.05
N GLY A 39 -2.75 23.26 -6.01
CA GLY A 39 -2.47 24.15 -4.87
C GLY A 39 -1.01 24.16 -4.41
N GLY A 40 -0.15 23.32 -4.98
CA GLY A 40 1.28 23.29 -4.63
C GLY A 40 1.56 22.74 -3.23
N GLU A 41 0.66 21.90 -2.71
CA GLU A 41 0.89 21.21 -1.45
C GLU A 41 2.13 20.29 -1.57
N PRO A 42 3.11 20.40 -0.65
CA PRO A 42 4.27 19.52 -0.66
C PRO A 42 3.86 18.05 -0.49
N ARG A 43 4.55 17.15 -1.20
CA ARG A 43 4.32 15.69 -1.15
C ARG A 43 4.12 15.15 0.26
N GLN A 44 5.01 15.55 1.17
CA GLN A 44 4.97 15.09 2.56
C GLN A 44 3.65 15.50 3.24
N ALA A 45 3.20 16.76 3.10
CA ALA A 45 1.95 17.22 3.69
C ALA A 45 0.74 16.46 3.12
N MET A 46 0.76 16.15 1.82
CA MET A 46 -0.25 15.32 1.17
C MET A 46 -0.28 13.89 1.74
N VAL A 47 0.88 13.25 1.95
CA VAL A 47 0.96 11.92 2.60
C VAL A 47 0.47 11.97 4.03
N GLU A 48 0.88 12.98 4.80
CA GLU A 48 0.47 13.13 6.20
C GLU A 48 -1.05 13.26 6.30
N ARG A 49 -1.67 14.06 5.44
CA ARG A 49 -3.13 14.19 5.38
C ARG A 49 -3.79 12.85 5.09
N TRP A 50 -3.39 12.16 4.01
CA TRP A 50 -3.99 10.89 3.63
C TRP A 50 -3.78 9.79 4.68
N ALA A 51 -2.62 9.75 5.32
CA ALA A 51 -2.36 8.83 6.41
C ALA A 51 -3.30 9.09 7.60
N ARG A 52 -3.49 10.36 8.00
CA ARG A 52 -4.44 10.73 9.06
C ARG A 52 -5.88 10.37 8.71
N GLU A 53 -6.28 10.60 7.47
CA GLU A 53 -7.60 10.21 6.97
C GLU A 53 -7.78 8.68 7.02
N GLY A 54 -6.78 7.92 6.57
CA GLY A 54 -6.80 6.46 6.63
C GLY A 54 -6.92 5.91 8.05
N PHE A 55 -6.13 6.43 8.99
CA PHE A 55 -6.20 6.03 10.41
C PHE A 55 -7.56 6.26 11.05
N ARG A 56 -8.25 7.36 10.69
CA ARG A 56 -9.52 7.74 11.31
C ARG A 56 -10.71 7.02 10.71
N ASN A 57 -10.63 6.66 9.44
CA ASN A 57 -11.80 6.29 8.65
C ASN A 57 -11.83 4.81 8.22
N ASP A 58 -10.73 4.06 8.34
CA ASP A 58 -10.67 2.69 7.82
C ASP A 58 -10.04 1.72 8.83
N SER A 59 -10.90 1.01 9.57
CA SER A 59 -10.49 -0.01 10.54
C SER A 59 -9.99 -1.30 9.91
N GLN A 60 -10.14 -1.47 8.58
CA GLN A 60 -9.61 -2.64 7.85
C GLN A 60 -8.17 -2.41 7.38
N GLN A 61 -7.66 -1.19 7.50
CA GLN A 61 -6.27 -0.84 7.22
C GLN A 61 -5.37 -1.19 8.40
N VAL A 62 -4.24 -1.82 8.08
CA VAL A 62 -3.17 -2.12 9.03
C VAL A 62 -1.90 -1.46 8.54
N PHE A 63 -1.52 -0.37 9.20
CA PHE A 63 -0.22 0.27 9.01
C PHE A 63 0.82 -0.38 9.91
N LEU A 64 1.92 -0.82 9.29
CA LEU A 64 3.08 -1.39 9.96
C LEU A 64 4.29 -0.53 9.68
N LYS A 65 5.18 -0.46 10.66
CA LYS A 65 6.49 0.16 10.55
C LYS A 65 7.59 -0.85 10.85
N ALA A 66 8.74 -0.64 10.25
CA ALA A 66 9.98 -1.28 10.65
C ALA A 66 10.93 -0.20 11.19
N THR A 67 11.43 -0.42 12.40
CA THR A 67 12.35 0.48 13.10
C THR A 67 13.74 -0.11 13.15
N ASP A 68 14.76 0.70 12.87
CA ASP A 68 16.15 0.38 13.16
C ASP A 68 16.41 0.64 14.65
N THR A 69 16.58 -0.42 15.44
CA THR A 69 16.68 -0.28 16.90
C THR A 69 17.98 0.35 17.36
N GLU A 70 19.02 0.36 16.51
CA GLU A 70 20.29 1.01 16.83
C GLU A 70 20.20 2.53 16.67
N LEU A 71 19.36 3.00 15.74
CA LEU A 71 19.15 4.43 15.47
C LEU A 71 17.89 4.98 16.15
N GLY A 72 16.94 4.11 16.50
CA GLY A 72 15.62 4.51 16.97
C GLY A 72 14.73 5.10 15.87
N GLU A 73 15.01 4.80 14.61
CA GLU A 73 14.39 5.45 13.45
C GLU A 73 13.43 4.51 12.70
N LEU A 74 12.26 5.03 12.29
CA LEU A 74 11.38 4.36 11.34
C LEU A 74 12.04 4.38 9.96
N VAL A 75 12.33 3.20 9.41
CA VAL A 75 13.10 3.06 8.16
C VAL A 75 12.29 2.48 7.01
N ALA A 76 11.16 1.84 7.30
CA ALA A 76 10.24 1.32 6.31
C ALA A 76 8.82 1.26 6.87
N ALA A 77 7.83 1.27 5.97
CA ALA A 77 6.43 1.13 6.33
C ALA A 77 5.67 0.34 5.26
N ALA A 78 4.58 -0.29 5.68
CA ALA A 78 3.64 -0.94 4.81
C ALA A 78 2.19 -0.67 5.21
N LEU A 79 1.30 -0.60 4.23
CA LEU A 79 -0.14 -0.53 4.41
C LEU A 79 -0.79 -1.77 3.82
N TRP A 80 -1.37 -2.58 4.69
CA TRP A 80 -2.19 -3.72 4.31
C TRP A 80 -3.67 -3.41 4.51
N ARG A 81 -4.52 -3.94 3.63
CA ARG A 81 -5.98 -4.00 3.82
C ARG A 81 -6.44 -5.44 3.66
N PHE A 82 -7.33 -5.92 4.54
CA PHE A 82 -7.87 -7.28 4.47
C PHE A 82 -9.38 -7.20 4.18
N GLU A 83 -9.78 -7.60 2.98
CA GLU A 83 -11.16 -7.56 2.49
C GLU A 83 -11.74 -8.98 2.50
N LEU A 84 -12.92 -9.16 3.10
CA LEU A 84 -13.61 -10.46 3.17
C LEU A 84 -14.46 -10.69 1.91
N ALA A 85 -14.65 -11.97 1.54
CA ALA A 85 -15.41 -12.35 0.35
C ALA A 85 -16.87 -11.83 0.36
N ASP A 86 -17.48 -11.75 1.55
CA ASP A 86 -18.88 -11.36 1.73
C ASP A 86 -19.12 -9.85 1.57
N GLU A 87 -18.08 -9.01 1.57
CA GLU A 87 -18.22 -7.55 1.36
C GLU A 87 -18.40 -7.17 -0.13
N ILE A 88 -18.17 -8.12 -1.05
CA ILE A 88 -18.29 -7.92 -2.50
C ILE A 88 -19.64 -8.40 -3.05
N ALA A 89 -20.29 -9.37 -2.37
CA ALA A 89 -21.50 -10.03 -2.86
C ALA A 89 -22.82 -9.41 -2.37
N ASP A 90 -22.84 -8.82 -1.17
CA ASP A 90 -24.02 -8.11 -0.64
C ASP A 90 -23.55 -6.76 -0.10
N GLY A 91 -24.12 -5.67 -0.62
CA GLY A 91 -23.89 -4.30 -0.12
C GLY A 91 -24.47 -4.06 1.28
N ALA A 92 -24.27 -4.99 2.21
CA ALA A 92 -24.76 -4.97 3.58
C ALA A 92 -23.65 -5.44 4.52
N SER A 93 -22.95 -4.46 5.11
CA SER A 93 -22.02 -4.67 6.22
C SER A 93 -22.74 -5.36 7.39
N LEU A 94 -22.23 -6.52 7.82
CA LEU A 94 -22.67 -7.23 9.03
C LEU A 94 -21.64 -7.16 10.18
N VAL A 95 -20.64 -6.28 10.08
CA VAL A 95 -19.93 -5.85 11.28
C VAL A 95 -20.82 -4.81 11.95
N PRO A 96 -21.19 -4.93 13.24
CA PRO A 96 -21.91 -3.86 13.91
C PRO A 96 -21.02 -2.63 13.86
N ALA A 97 -21.41 -1.66 13.01
CA ALA A 97 -20.87 -0.32 13.01
C ALA A 97 -21.03 0.19 14.44
N ARG A 98 -19.94 0.16 15.21
CA ARG A 98 -19.86 0.99 16.39
C ARG A 98 -19.88 2.42 15.86
N ASP A 99 -21.02 3.07 16.08
CA ASP A 99 -21.30 4.49 15.88
C ASP A 99 -20.05 5.32 15.56
N ALA A 100 -19.79 5.47 14.27
CA ALA A 100 -18.86 6.43 13.72
C ALA A 100 -19.27 6.71 12.27
N ALA A 101 -20.50 7.21 12.09
CA ALA A 101 -20.73 8.16 11.02
C ALA A 101 -19.91 9.42 11.34
N VAL A 102 -18.60 9.33 11.16
CA VAL A 102 -17.75 10.50 11.02
C VAL A 102 -17.99 10.94 9.59
N GLU A 103 -18.96 11.85 9.42
CA GLU A 103 -18.99 12.76 8.28
C GLU A 103 -17.55 13.22 8.03
N PRO A 104 -16.99 13.10 6.81
CA PRO A 104 -15.61 13.47 6.55
C PRO A 104 -15.40 14.93 6.96
N GLN A 105 -14.78 15.14 8.12
CA GLN A 105 -14.46 16.48 8.61
C GLN A 105 -13.24 16.98 7.86
N GLY A 106 -13.50 17.59 6.71
CA GLY A 106 -12.48 18.21 5.86
C GLY A 106 -13.12 18.75 4.59
N GLN A 107 -12.54 19.79 4.02
CA GLN A 107 -12.85 20.11 2.63
C GLN A 107 -12.46 18.89 1.77
N PRO A 108 -13.33 18.43 0.84
CA PRO A 108 -12.95 17.37 -0.08
C PRO A 108 -11.77 17.86 -0.91
N HIS A 109 -10.57 17.35 -0.62
CA HIS A 109 -9.40 17.58 -1.43
C HIS A 109 -9.55 16.75 -2.72
N PRO A 110 -9.41 17.37 -3.91
CA PRO A 110 -9.50 16.63 -5.15
C PRO A 110 -8.39 15.57 -5.20
N VAL A 111 -8.77 14.31 -5.43
CA VAL A 111 -7.81 13.23 -5.68
C VAL A 111 -7.08 13.54 -6.98
N PRO A 112 -5.73 13.56 -7.00
CA PRO A 112 -4.98 13.80 -8.24
C PRO A 112 -5.38 12.82 -9.35
N ASP A 113 -5.57 13.28 -10.59
CA ASP A 113 -6.06 12.45 -11.70
C ASP A 113 -5.19 11.20 -11.97
N VAL A 114 -3.88 11.29 -11.71
CA VAL A 114 -2.95 10.16 -11.80
C VAL A 114 -3.28 9.05 -10.79
N MET A 115 -3.74 9.40 -9.58
CA MET A 115 -4.20 8.45 -8.58
C MET A 115 -5.49 7.76 -9.02
N ALA A 116 -6.41 8.51 -9.64
CA ALA A 116 -7.62 7.93 -10.21
C ALA A 116 -7.28 6.94 -11.34
N ALA A 117 -6.29 7.22 -12.18
CA ALA A 117 -5.82 6.29 -13.20
C ALA A 117 -5.15 5.04 -12.60
N MET A 118 -4.31 5.18 -11.57
CA MET A 118 -3.76 4.04 -10.83
C MET A 118 -4.87 3.19 -10.21
N GLY A 119 -5.91 3.82 -9.65
CA GLY A 119 -7.09 3.14 -9.12
C GLY A 119 -7.82 2.33 -10.19
N LYS A 120 -8.02 2.87 -11.39
CA LYS A 120 -8.62 2.11 -12.52
C LYS A 120 -7.79 0.89 -12.92
N ILE A 121 -6.46 1.01 -12.94
CA ILE A 121 -5.57 -0.11 -13.23
C ILE A 121 -5.70 -1.19 -12.15
N TRP A 122 -5.73 -0.78 -10.88
CA TRP A 122 -5.93 -1.69 -9.75
C TRP A 122 -7.29 -2.39 -9.81
N GLU A 123 -8.38 -1.67 -10.04
CA GLU A 123 -9.73 -2.26 -10.13
C GLU A 123 -9.85 -3.23 -11.30
N ALA A 124 -9.25 -2.94 -12.45
CA ALA A 124 -9.19 -3.87 -13.58
C ALA A 124 -8.47 -5.17 -13.19
N PHE A 125 -7.30 -5.06 -12.54
CA PHE A 125 -6.55 -6.21 -12.04
C PHE A 125 -7.34 -7.01 -10.99
N LYS A 126 -7.94 -6.32 -10.01
CA LYS A 126 -8.75 -6.94 -8.96
C LYS A 126 -9.92 -7.70 -9.56
N SER A 127 -10.65 -7.07 -10.50
CA SER A 127 -11.79 -7.70 -11.17
C SER A 127 -11.40 -8.95 -11.96
N GLU A 128 -10.27 -8.94 -12.66
CA GLU A 128 -9.82 -10.04 -13.51
C GLU A 128 -9.21 -11.21 -12.71
N PHE A 129 -8.35 -10.91 -11.73
CA PHE A 129 -7.50 -11.93 -11.11
C PHE A 129 -7.86 -12.27 -9.65
N VAL A 130 -8.44 -11.32 -8.91
CA VAL A 130 -8.91 -11.57 -7.53
C VAL A 130 -10.37 -12.04 -7.56
N GLY A 131 -11.22 -11.35 -8.33
CA GLY A 131 -12.65 -11.65 -8.39
C GLY A 131 -13.34 -11.50 -7.03
N GLY A 132 -14.25 -12.41 -6.71
CA GLY A 132 -14.99 -12.42 -5.43
C GLY A 132 -14.27 -13.11 -4.27
N GLN A 133 -12.96 -13.35 -4.36
CA GLN A 133 -12.20 -13.99 -3.28
C GLN A 133 -11.92 -13.02 -2.13
N ALA A 134 -11.90 -13.52 -0.90
CA ALA A 134 -11.32 -12.79 0.22
C ALA A 134 -9.82 -12.56 -0.05
N PHE A 135 -9.33 -11.35 0.19
CA PHE A 135 -7.96 -11.01 -0.19
C PHE A 135 -7.32 -9.95 0.71
N ALA A 136 -5.98 -10.01 0.77
CA ALA A 136 -5.13 -9.02 1.41
C ALA A 136 -4.47 -8.14 0.34
N ASN A 137 -4.78 -6.84 0.36
CA ASN A 137 -4.15 -5.84 -0.51
C ASN A 137 -2.93 -5.23 0.18
N LEU A 138 -1.77 -5.25 -0.48
CA LEU A 138 -0.62 -4.42 -0.09
C LEU A 138 -0.61 -3.15 -0.95
N SER A 139 -1.07 -2.04 -0.40
CA SER A 139 -1.23 -0.77 -1.13
C SER A 139 0.00 0.14 -1.05
N ILE A 140 0.74 0.09 0.07
CA ILE A 140 1.97 0.87 0.27
C ILE A 140 3.05 -0.06 0.79
N LEU A 141 4.24 0.02 0.18
CA LEU A 141 5.47 -0.54 0.73
C LEU A 141 6.62 0.40 0.39
N VAL A 142 7.18 1.05 1.41
CA VAL A 142 8.29 1.99 1.26
C VAL A 142 9.42 1.65 2.21
N THR A 143 10.65 1.92 1.77
CA THR A 143 11.85 1.80 2.59
C THR A 143 12.75 2.99 2.26
N HIS A 144 13.18 3.70 3.30
CA HIS A 144 14.08 4.83 3.17
C HIS A 144 15.32 4.42 2.34
N PRO A 145 15.76 5.22 1.36
CA PRO A 145 16.82 4.82 0.42
C PRO A 145 18.12 4.36 1.12
N HIS A 146 18.51 5.01 2.22
CA HIS A 146 19.70 4.62 3.00
C HIS A 146 19.54 3.32 3.81
N HIS A 147 18.34 2.77 3.91
CA HIS A 147 18.04 1.55 4.68
C HIS A 147 17.54 0.39 3.79
N GLN A 148 17.61 0.54 2.46
CA GLN A 148 17.27 -0.52 1.53
C GLN A 148 18.23 -1.71 1.62
N ARG A 149 17.81 -2.86 1.07
CA ARG A 149 18.61 -4.10 1.01
C ARG A 149 19.02 -4.67 2.37
N ARG A 150 18.38 -4.24 3.45
CA ARG A 150 18.61 -4.72 4.83
C ARG A 150 17.50 -5.63 5.38
N GLY A 151 16.47 -5.91 4.57
CA GLY A 151 15.41 -6.85 4.92
C GLY A 151 14.11 -6.23 5.48
N ALA A 152 14.07 -4.92 5.74
CA ALA A 152 12.89 -4.24 6.31
C ALA A 152 11.61 -4.47 5.49
N ALA A 153 11.66 -4.24 4.17
CA ALA A 153 10.54 -4.51 3.27
C ALA A 153 10.08 -5.98 3.30
N SER A 154 11.03 -6.93 3.34
CA SER A 154 10.71 -8.35 3.41
C SER A 154 10.06 -8.77 4.73
N MET A 155 10.42 -8.12 5.84
CA MET A 155 9.75 -8.33 7.14
C MET A 155 8.28 -7.89 7.07
N LEU A 156 8.03 -6.70 6.52
CA LEU A 156 6.67 -6.15 6.34
C LEU A 156 5.80 -7.01 5.40
N VAL A 157 6.37 -7.47 4.28
CA VAL A 157 5.66 -8.35 3.34
C VAL A 157 5.35 -9.71 3.98
N ARG A 158 6.33 -10.31 4.66
CA ARG A 158 6.15 -11.60 5.34
C ARG A 158 5.04 -11.54 6.38
N TRP A 159 4.96 -10.45 7.16
CA TRP A 159 3.89 -10.29 8.15
C TRP A 159 2.51 -10.35 7.50
N GLY A 160 2.28 -9.57 6.44
CA GLY A 160 0.97 -9.51 5.78
C GLY A 160 0.60 -10.80 5.07
N CYS A 161 1.56 -11.44 4.40
CA CYS A 161 1.37 -12.77 3.82
C CYS A 161 1.01 -13.81 4.88
N GLY A 162 1.66 -13.78 6.05
CA GLY A 162 1.31 -14.67 7.16
C GLY A 162 -0.12 -14.44 7.66
N LYS A 163 -0.57 -13.19 7.74
CA LYS A 163 -1.96 -12.87 8.08
C LYS A 163 -2.97 -13.30 7.02
N ALA A 164 -2.60 -13.23 5.75
CA ALA A 164 -3.40 -13.76 4.66
C ALA A 164 -3.49 -15.29 4.73
N ASP A 165 -2.37 -15.97 4.97
CA ASP A 165 -2.32 -17.44 5.13
C ASP A 165 -3.18 -17.93 6.31
N GLU A 166 -3.14 -17.23 7.46
CA GLU A 166 -3.98 -17.52 8.62
C GLU A 166 -5.49 -17.48 8.30
N ARG A 167 -5.89 -16.71 7.29
CA ARG A 167 -7.28 -16.42 6.91
C ARG A 167 -7.69 -17.06 5.59
N ASP A 168 -6.82 -17.88 5.00
CA ASP A 168 -7.00 -18.48 3.66
C ASP A 168 -7.31 -17.43 2.57
N MET A 169 -6.64 -16.28 2.64
CA MET A 169 -6.81 -15.16 1.71
C MET A 169 -5.71 -15.18 0.64
N VAL A 170 -6.05 -14.80 -0.59
CA VAL A 170 -5.02 -14.44 -1.58
C VAL A 170 -4.41 -13.10 -1.20
N ALA A 171 -3.12 -12.88 -1.47
CA ALA A 171 -2.49 -11.57 -1.32
C ALA A 171 -2.24 -10.96 -2.70
N ALA A 172 -2.57 -9.68 -2.87
CA ALA A 172 -2.55 -8.99 -4.15
C ALA A 172 -1.95 -7.59 -4.03
N LEU A 173 -1.28 -7.11 -5.09
CA LEU A 173 -0.68 -5.78 -5.14
C LEU A 173 -0.38 -5.33 -6.57
N MET A 174 -0.13 -4.02 -6.73
CA MET A 174 0.50 -3.44 -7.93
C MET A 174 1.95 -3.07 -7.64
N ALA A 175 2.89 -3.84 -8.15
CA ALA A 175 4.31 -3.59 -8.02
C ALA A 175 4.80 -2.56 -9.03
N THR A 176 5.90 -1.88 -8.65
CA THR A 176 6.79 -1.19 -9.58
C THR A 176 7.91 -2.12 -10.01
N GLU A 177 8.61 -1.77 -11.10
CA GLU A 177 9.80 -2.50 -11.54
C GLU A 177 10.88 -2.61 -10.43
N ALA A 178 11.07 -1.54 -9.65
CA ALA A 178 12.00 -1.53 -8.53
C ALA A 178 11.58 -2.45 -7.37
N GLY A 179 10.27 -2.65 -7.17
CA GLY A 179 9.70 -3.42 -6.06
C GLY A 179 9.51 -4.91 -6.36
N VAL A 180 9.38 -5.30 -7.63
CA VAL A 180 8.97 -6.66 -8.06
C VAL A 180 9.81 -7.76 -7.41
N GLY A 181 11.12 -7.56 -7.28
CA GLY A 181 12.04 -8.55 -6.73
C GLY A 181 11.83 -8.85 -5.24
N VAL A 182 11.19 -7.96 -4.47
CA VAL A 182 10.80 -8.26 -3.09
C VAL A 182 9.66 -9.28 -3.11
N TYR A 183 8.62 -9.02 -3.91
CA TYR A 183 7.41 -9.84 -3.93
C TYR A 183 7.65 -11.24 -4.51
N LEU A 184 8.48 -11.36 -5.54
CA LEU A 184 8.87 -12.66 -6.09
C LEU A 184 9.51 -13.59 -5.04
N ARG A 185 10.29 -13.03 -4.08
CA ARG A 185 10.87 -13.81 -2.97
C ARG A 185 9.85 -14.25 -1.92
N HIS A 186 8.64 -13.73 -1.98
CA HIS A 186 7.53 -14.07 -1.10
C HIS A 186 6.40 -14.79 -1.87
N ASP A 187 6.74 -15.46 -2.97
CA ASP A 187 5.84 -16.33 -3.76
C ASP A 187 4.69 -15.61 -4.46
N PHE A 188 4.79 -14.29 -4.63
CA PHE A 188 3.94 -13.57 -5.57
C PHE A 188 4.31 -13.92 -7.00
N GLN A 189 3.29 -14.09 -7.85
CA GLN A 189 3.43 -14.32 -9.27
C GLN A 189 2.96 -13.09 -10.03
N VAL A 190 3.68 -12.73 -11.10
CA VAL A 190 3.23 -11.71 -12.05
C VAL A 190 2.07 -12.29 -12.86
N LEU A 191 0.93 -11.60 -12.89
CA LEU A 191 -0.23 -12.00 -13.68
C LEU A 191 -0.49 -11.08 -14.87
N ASN A 192 -0.24 -9.77 -14.71
CA ASN A 192 -0.31 -8.81 -15.80
C ASN A 192 0.67 -7.65 -15.62
N GLU A 193 0.83 -6.89 -16.69
CA GLU A 193 1.59 -5.66 -16.71
C GLU A 193 0.79 -4.60 -17.48
N THR A 194 0.63 -3.43 -16.87
CA THR A 194 -0.09 -2.30 -17.46
C THR A 194 0.80 -1.09 -17.45
N VAL A 195 0.98 -0.48 -18.63
CA VAL A 195 1.75 0.77 -18.77
C VAL A 195 0.83 1.94 -18.41
N LEU A 196 1.24 2.73 -17.42
CA LEU A 196 0.63 4.01 -17.09
C LEU A 196 1.38 5.12 -17.84
N ASP A 197 0.73 5.72 -18.83
CA ASP A 197 1.25 6.91 -19.51
C ASP A 197 1.10 8.14 -18.61
N LEU A 198 2.21 8.81 -18.32
CA LEU A 198 2.22 9.97 -17.43
C LEU A 198 2.23 11.32 -18.17
N ARG A 199 2.31 11.31 -19.51
CA ARG A 199 2.26 12.53 -20.33
C ARG A 199 1.00 13.37 -20.10
N PRO A 200 -0.20 12.77 -19.92
CA PRO A 200 -1.39 13.54 -19.55
C PRO A 200 -1.28 14.31 -18.23
N TYR A 201 -0.33 13.93 -17.37
CA TYR A 201 -0.08 14.55 -16.06
C TYR A 201 1.18 15.43 -16.05
N GLY A 202 1.69 15.81 -17.23
CA GLY A 202 2.82 16.73 -17.35
C GLY A 202 4.19 16.11 -17.14
N VAL A 203 4.30 14.78 -17.12
CA VAL A 203 5.58 14.05 -17.00
C VAL A 203 5.82 13.25 -18.27
N ASP A 204 6.91 13.53 -18.99
CA ASP A 204 7.31 12.77 -20.18
C ASP A 204 7.96 11.43 -19.80
N ALA A 205 7.14 10.52 -19.27
CA ALA A 205 7.52 9.19 -18.84
C ALA A 205 6.31 8.24 -18.86
N SER A 206 6.59 6.96 -18.67
CA SER A 206 5.57 5.95 -18.41
C SER A 206 6.03 5.02 -17.30
N ASP A 207 5.11 4.62 -16.44
CA ASP A 207 5.40 3.70 -15.33
C ASP A 207 4.77 2.34 -15.59
N LEU A 208 5.57 1.28 -15.48
CA LEU A 208 5.07 -0.08 -15.54
C LEU A 208 4.42 -0.45 -14.20
N ARG A 209 3.15 -0.84 -14.25
CA ARG A 209 2.38 -1.33 -13.12
C ARG A 209 2.22 -2.83 -13.25
N ILE A 210 2.88 -3.59 -12.39
CA ILE A 210 2.96 -5.05 -12.47
C ILE A 210 1.96 -5.64 -11.46
N GLY A 211 0.86 -6.21 -11.95
CA GLY A 211 -0.14 -6.84 -11.09
C GLY A 211 0.36 -8.21 -10.62
N MET A 212 0.43 -8.38 -9.30
CA MET A 212 0.96 -9.60 -8.70
C MET A 212 -0.01 -10.21 -7.69
N LEU A 213 -0.07 -11.54 -7.66
CA LEU A 213 -0.91 -12.30 -6.74
C LEU A 213 -0.13 -13.46 -6.13
N ARG A 214 -0.41 -13.73 -4.86
CA ARG A 214 0.09 -14.87 -4.10
C ARG A 214 -1.09 -15.65 -3.54
N ARG A 215 -1.10 -16.96 -3.75
CA ARG A 215 -2.09 -17.86 -3.12
C ARG A 215 -1.72 -18.15 -1.66
N PRO A 216 -2.69 -18.39 -0.77
CA PRO A 216 -2.39 -18.75 0.61
C PRO A 216 -1.60 -20.07 0.66
N MET A 217 -0.62 -20.14 1.55
CA MET A 217 0.13 -21.37 1.79
C MET A 217 -0.59 -22.25 2.81
N SER A 218 -0.88 -23.50 2.45
CA SER A 218 -1.44 -24.48 3.38
C SER A 218 -0.48 -24.74 4.55
N ARG A 219 -1.02 -24.82 5.77
CA ARG A 219 -0.26 -25.13 7.01
C ARG A 219 0.51 -26.46 6.96
N GLU A 220 0.17 -27.36 6.04
CA GLU A 220 0.76 -28.71 5.92
C GLU A 220 2.20 -28.74 5.40
N ARG A 221 2.74 -27.61 4.91
CA ARG A 221 4.13 -27.51 4.41
C ARG A 221 5.20 -27.25 5.48
N TRP A 222 4.84 -27.35 6.76
CA TRP A 222 5.73 -27.12 7.91
C TRP A 222 5.94 -28.37 8.78
N SER A 223 5.87 -29.57 8.19
CA SER A 223 6.30 -30.83 8.82
C SER A 223 7.68 -31.28 8.37
#